data_AF-A0A1H1MKU3-F1
#
_entry.id   AF-A0A1H1MKU3-F1
#
_cell.length_a   1.000
_cell.length_b   1.000
_cell.length_c   1.000
_cell.angle_alpha   90.00
_cell.angle_beta   90.00
_cell.angle_gamma   90.00
#
_symmetry.space_group_name_H-M   'P 1'
#
loop_
_entity.id
_entity.type
_entity.pdbx_description
1 polymer ?
#
loop_
_entity_poly.entity_id
_entity_poly.type
_entity_poly.pdbx_seq_one_letter_code
_entity_poly.pdbx_strand_id
1 'polypeptide(L)' 'MNTAPTHDEVREALMWAIDNDHRALVRHRTAHHLARTDSARLAADEDLVERWPGHRLCSA' A
#
# COMPACT_ATOMS: atom_id res chain seq x y z
N MET A 1 -1.95 -16.41 -7.37
CA MET A 1 -0.94 -16.08 -6.35
C MET A 1 -0.69 -14.60 -6.48
N ASN A 2 -1.27 -13.77 -5.62
CA ASN A 2 -0.88 -12.36 -5.58
C ASN A 2 0.52 -12.33 -4.98
N THR A 3 1.50 -12.03 -5.81
CA THR A 3 2.86 -11.71 -5.38
C THR A 3 2.81 -10.48 -4.49
N ALA A 4 3.61 -10.48 -3.42
CA ALA A 4 3.77 -9.32 -2.55
C ALA A 4 4.03 -8.05 -3.37
N PRO A 5 3.45 -6.89 -3.00
CA PRO A 5 3.68 -5.64 -3.71
C PRO A 5 5.16 -5.30 -3.73
N THR A 6 5.63 -4.81 -4.87
CA THR A 6 7.00 -4.31 -5.00
C THR A 6 7.15 -2.99 -4.27
N HIS A 7 8.39 -2.65 -3.89
CA HIS A 7 8.70 -1.38 -3.25
C HIS A 7 8.26 -0.17 -4.12
N ASP A 8 8.38 -0.27 -5.44
CA ASP A 8 7.97 0.80 -6.35
C ASP A 8 6.45 0.96 -6.39
N GLU A 9 5.68 -0.13 -6.42
CA GLU A 9 4.21 -0.07 -6.34
C GLU A 9 3.74 0.57 -5.02
N VAL A 10 4.37 0.21 -3.89
CA VAL A 10 4.07 0.83 -2.60
C VAL A 10 4.40 2.31 -2.61
N ARG A 11 5.53 2.71 -3.21
CA ARG A 11 5.92 4.13 -3.32
C ARG A 11 4.92 4.94 -4.15
N GLU A 12 4.53 4.46 -5.32
CA GLU A 12 3.57 5.16 -6.18
C GLU A 12 2.18 5.22 -5.53
N ALA A 13 1.76 4.14 -4.85
CA ALA A 13 0.51 4.12 -4.08
C ALA A 13 0.54 5.12 -2.91
N LEU A 14 1.67 5.27 -2.21
CA LEU A 14 1.86 6.29 -1.18
C LEU A 14 1.74 7.70 -1.76
N MET A 15 2.38 7.98 -2.90
CA MET A 15 2.30 9.30 -3.55
C MET A 15 0.86 9.62 -3.96
N TRP A 16 0.15 8.66 -4.57
CA TRP A 16 -1.25 8.84 -4.89
C TRP A 16 -2.13 9.07 -3.65
N ALA A 17 -1.90 8.31 -2.57
CA ALA A 17 -2.69 8.39 -1.35
C ALA A 17 -2.53 9.73 -0.61
N ILE A 18 -1.36 10.37 -0.71
CA ILE A 18 -1.13 11.72 -0.17
C ILE A 18 -2.15 12.71 -0.72
N ASP A 19 -2.44 12.64 -2.02
CA ASP A 19 -3.32 13.59 -2.70
C ASP A 19 -4.80 13.13 -2.73
N ASN A 20 -5.06 11.82 -2.67
CA ASN A 20 -6.37 11.26 -3.02
C ASN A 20 -7.05 10.41 -1.93
N ASP A 21 -6.28 9.77 -1.03
CA ASP A 21 -6.82 8.90 0.02
C ASP A 21 -6.00 9.02 1.32
N HIS A 22 -6.10 10.20 1.93
CA HIS A 22 -5.42 10.49 3.19
C HIS A 22 -5.81 9.51 4.32
N ARG A 23 -7.02 8.93 4.26
CA ARG A 23 -7.45 7.92 5.23
C ARG A 23 -6.67 6.62 5.06
N ALA A 24 -6.45 6.16 3.84
CA ALA A 24 -5.58 5.01 3.57
C ALA A 24 -4.15 5.30 4.02
N LEU A 25 -3.62 6.50 3.76
CA LEU A 25 -2.28 6.91 4.21
C LEU A 25 -2.10 6.83 5.73
N VAL A 26 -3.07 7.38 6.50
CA VAL A 26 -3.02 7.33 7.96
C VAL A 26 -3.13 5.90 8.49
N ARG A 27 -3.99 5.07 7.89
CA ARG A 27 -4.11 3.64 8.26
C ARG A 27 -2.81 2.89 8.00
N HIS A 28 -2.23 3.06 6.80
CA HIS A 28 -0.96 2.44 6.41
C HIS A 28 0.17 2.81 7.38
N ARG A 29 0.34 4.11 7.65
CA ARG A 29 1.36 4.60 8.58
C ARG A 29 1.17 4.06 10.00
N THR A 30 -0.08 4.00 10.46
CA THR A 30 -0.42 3.45 11.78
C THR A 30 -0.09 1.95 11.85
N ALA A 31 -0.45 1.19 10.82
CA ALA A 31 -0.16 -0.23 10.72
C ALA A 31 1.36 -0.48 10.72
N HIS A 32 2.14 0.25 9.92
CA HIS A 32 3.60 0.15 9.90
C HIS A 32 4.26 0.51 11.23
N HIS A 33 3.74 1.53 11.91
CA HIS A 33 4.26 1.94 13.22
C HIS A 33 4.00 0.91 14.32
N LEU A 34 2.84 0.25 14.28
CA LEU A 34 2.44 -0.76 15.27
C LEU A 34 2.85 -2.18 14.88
N ALA A 35 3.28 -2.40 13.64
CA ALA A 35 3.63 -3.72 13.12
C ALA A 35 4.79 -4.33 13.90
N ARG A 36 4.53 -5.50 14.49
CA ARG A 36 5.52 -6.32 15.20
C ARG A 36 6.11 -7.41 14.31
N THR A 37 5.59 -7.57 13.10
CA THR A 37 5.95 -8.62 12.15
C THR A 37 5.93 -8.07 10.73
N ASP A 38 6.73 -8.67 9.85
CA ASP A 38 6.78 -8.29 8.44
C ASP A 38 5.47 -8.63 7.70
N SER A 39 4.75 -9.66 8.13
CA SER A 39 3.42 -9.99 7.56
C SER A 39 2.38 -8.90 7.79
N ALA A 40 2.44 -8.18 8.92
CA ALA A 40 1.52 -7.07 9.19
C ALA A 40 1.85 -5.84 8.33
N ARG A 41 3.13 -5.63 8.03
CA ARG A 41 3.58 -4.58 7.09
C ARG A 41 3.13 -4.92 5.67
N LEU A 42 3.33 -6.17 5.26
CA LEU A 42 2.92 -6.65 3.94
C LEU A 42 1.42 -6.49 3.71
N ALA A 43 0.58 -6.87 4.68
CA ALA A 43 -0.87 -6.68 4.57
C ALA A 43 -1.28 -5.19 4.47
N ALA A 44 -0.55 -4.29 5.11
CA ALA A 44 -0.78 -2.85 4.99
C ALA A 44 -0.35 -2.33 3.61
N ASP A 45 0.78 -2.82 3.09
CA ASP A 45 1.27 -2.50 1.75
C ASP A 45 0.29 -3.00 0.67
N GLU A 46 -0.25 -4.22 0.83
CA GLU A 46 -1.29 -4.79 -0.04
C GLU A 46 -2.57 -3.96 -0.04
N ASP A 47 -3.14 -3.61 1.12
CA ASP A 47 -4.36 -2.76 1.18
C ASP A 47 -4.12 -1.38 0.55
N LEU A 48 -2.92 -0.81 0.71
CA LEU A 48 -2.59 0.48 0.10
C LEU A 48 -2.54 0.37 -1.44
N VAL A 49 -1.88 -0.66 -1.96
CA VAL A 49 -1.73 -0.89 -3.40
C VAL A 49 -3.05 -1.29 -4.07
N GLU A 50 -3.90 -2.09 -3.40
CA GLU A 50 -5.23 -2.45 -3.91
C GLU A 50 -6.17 -1.25 -4.08
N ARG A 51 -6.00 -0.22 -3.23
CA ARG A 51 -6.77 1.04 -3.31
C ARG A 51 -6.25 1.97 -4.41
N TRP A 52 -4.98 1.85 -4.77
CA TRP A 52 -4.35 2.69 -5.77
C TRP A 52 -4.82 2.31 -7.19
N PRO A 53 -5.44 3.22 -7.97
CA PRO A 53 -5.95 2.91 -9.30
C PRO A 53 -4.85 2.49 -10.30
N GLY A 54 -3.61 2.96 -10.12
CA GLY A 54 -2.50 2.66 -11.01
C GLY A 54 -2.07 1.18 -10.98
N HIS A 55 -2.32 0.49 -9.87
CA HIS A 55 -2.04 -0.95 -9.74
C HIS A 55 -2.76 -1.77 -10.84
N ARG A 56 -4.00 -1.40 -11.20
CA ARG A 56 -4.77 -2.09 -12.25
C ARG A 56 -4.27 -1.82 -13.68
N LEU A 57 -3.51 -0.74 -13.86
CA LEU A 57 -2.96 -0.36 -15.17
C LEU A 57 -1.61 -1.06 -15.43
N CYS A 58 -0.90 -1.50 -14.39
CA CYS A 58 0.36 -2.22 -14.50
C CYS A 58 0.19 -3.75 -14.51
N SER A 59 -0.94 -4.28 -14.02
CA SER A 59 -1.25 -5.72 -14.04
C SER A 59 -1.98 -6.20 -15.31
N ALA A 60 -2.19 -5.33 -16.30
CA ALA A 60 -2.83 -5.63 -17.59
C ALA A 60 -1.80 -5.68 -18.72
#